data_AF-A0A2Z4FLZ7-F1
#
_entry.id   AF-A0A2Z4FLZ7-F1
#
_cell.length_a   1.000
_cell.length_b   1.000
_cell.length_c   1.000
_cell.angle_alpha   90.00
_cell.angle_beta   90.00
_cell.angle_gamma   90.00
#
_symmetry.space_group_name_H-M   'P 1'
#
loop_
_entity.id
_entity.type
_entity.pdbx_description
1 polymer ?
#
loop_
_entity_poly.entity_id
_entity_poly.type
_entity_poly.pdbx_seq_one_letter_code
_entity_poly.pdbx_strand_id
1 'polypeptide(L)'
;MKRFGTVAVIAALLLATALFYRFRGEEATPDTRTPTPPVTERPTAPPTPTMHATKAGVLTLSADSSHGYMLSDSAQEVYAAIDIAAQQIDGGERPPLNISLVIDRSGSMRGSKMENAKSAAIALIDKLRPQDRISIVSYATDVEVTMPSTMARGTDIGAMQRQIRDMRAAGGTNIAGGYTYGVEEVKKFMRDDTINRVILVSDGEATIGNTNPDVFRKMAQTYRAQGVSLSTIGVGLDYNEDLMAGMADEGAGNYYFVDAPSSAVAIFERELDSLAKTVAKNTAVLLSFGDGVILEDVYGFAHQNVGSKVAISLAEFQSGENKNILLKLRVDPSKGGVFPLMNATLSYKDMQQSDLNTQIVALESVRTEDVELAKSKVNVEVIGRVQQIEVAESLKDAMTAYEAGRDEEAKEVLRKSQRRVQAASDKYQFKSEAVGRAGGELKDALDAVNKPAATFEERERTVKYKKSKSRNMKRSDSIDLW
;
A
#
# COMPACT_ATOMS: atom_id res chain seq x y z
N MET A 1 0.11 -30.56 11.06
CA MET A 1 0.95 -30.32 9.86
C MET A 1 0.71 -28.89 9.40
N LYS A 2 1.63 -27.96 9.73
CA LYS A 2 1.48 -26.49 9.57
C LYS A 2 2.82 -25.94 9.06
N ARG A 3 2.78 -24.86 8.23
CA ARG A 3 3.88 -23.99 7.74
C ARG A 3 4.44 -24.18 6.30
N PHE A 4 3.60 -24.28 5.26
CA PHE A 4 4.11 -24.34 3.87
C PHE A 4 3.82 -23.13 2.95
N GLY A 5 2.90 -22.22 3.28
CA GLY A 5 2.51 -21.14 2.34
C GLY A 5 3.50 -19.97 2.22
N THR A 6 3.95 -19.40 3.34
CA THR A 6 4.75 -18.15 3.36
C THR A 6 6.22 -18.37 3.04
N VAL A 7 6.74 -19.57 3.34
CA VAL A 7 8.09 -19.97 2.92
C VAL A 7 8.14 -20.03 1.39
N ALA A 8 7.06 -20.38 0.68
CA ALA A 8 7.14 -20.58 -0.77
C ALA A 8 7.45 -19.30 -1.56
N VAL A 9 6.85 -18.14 -1.25
CA VAL A 9 7.07 -16.89 -2.03
C VAL A 9 8.38 -16.19 -1.62
N ILE A 10 8.66 -16.07 -0.32
CA ILE A 10 9.92 -15.48 0.16
C ILE A 10 11.11 -16.44 -0.11
N ALA A 11 10.93 -17.76 0.01
CA ALA A 11 11.99 -18.71 -0.37
C ALA A 11 12.14 -18.83 -1.90
N ALA A 12 11.09 -18.67 -2.72
CA ALA A 12 11.24 -18.57 -4.18
C ALA A 12 12.03 -17.30 -4.57
N LEU A 13 11.77 -16.17 -3.91
CA LEU A 13 12.56 -14.93 -4.06
C LEU A 13 14.02 -15.11 -3.63
N LEU A 14 14.28 -15.86 -2.55
CA LEU A 14 15.64 -16.17 -2.11
C LEU A 14 16.35 -17.15 -3.06
N LEU A 15 15.66 -18.17 -3.58
CA LEU A 15 16.19 -19.15 -4.56
C LEU A 15 16.49 -18.53 -5.93
N ALA A 16 15.65 -17.60 -6.42
CA ALA A 16 15.89 -16.91 -7.69
C ALA A 16 17.14 -16.03 -7.66
N THR A 17 17.49 -15.46 -6.49
CA THR A 17 18.72 -14.66 -6.34
C THR A 17 20.02 -15.48 -6.29
N ALA A 18 19.95 -16.80 -6.05
CA ALA A 18 21.13 -17.66 -5.96
C ALA A 18 21.65 -18.15 -7.33
N LEU A 19 20.84 -18.09 -8.40
CA LEU A 19 21.23 -18.60 -9.72
C LEU A 19 21.94 -17.58 -10.63
N PHE A 20 22.00 -16.31 -10.25
CA PHE A 20 22.55 -15.24 -11.11
C PHE A 20 24.01 -14.85 -10.79
N TYR A 21 24.55 -15.25 -9.63
CA TYR A 21 25.92 -14.93 -9.20
C TYR A 21 26.93 -16.06 -9.47
N ARG A 22 26.86 -16.67 -10.66
CA ARG A 22 27.88 -17.65 -11.07
C ARG A 22 28.21 -17.49 -12.54
N PHE A 23 28.99 -16.46 -12.88
CA PHE A 23 29.98 -16.45 -13.97
C PHE A 23 30.68 -15.08 -14.05
N ARG A 24 31.84 -14.93 -13.41
CA ARG A 24 32.97 -14.17 -13.98
C ARG A 24 34.24 -14.48 -13.19
N GLY A 25 35.07 -15.35 -13.75
CA GLY A 25 36.42 -15.61 -13.30
C GLY A 25 37.17 -16.16 -14.49
N GLU A 26 37.94 -15.30 -15.16
CA GLU A 26 38.95 -15.73 -16.12
C GLU A 26 40.20 -14.92 -15.82
N GLU A 27 41.22 -15.61 -15.30
CA GLU A 27 42.53 -15.07 -14.98
C GLU A 27 43.27 -14.73 -16.27
N ALA A 28 43.75 -13.50 -16.39
CA ALA A 28 44.63 -13.08 -17.47
C ALA A 28 46.10 -13.24 -17.05
N THR A 29 46.88 -13.91 -17.89
CA THR A 29 48.34 -14.06 -17.80
C THR A 29 49.08 -12.74 -18.00
N PRO A 30 50.28 -12.55 -17.43
CA PRO A 30 51.00 -11.28 -17.50
C PRO A 30 51.69 -11.10 -18.88
N ASP A 31 51.32 -10.03 -19.61
CA ASP A 31 52.02 -9.59 -20.83
C ASP A 31 53.09 -8.54 -20.45
N THR A 32 54.35 -8.85 -20.73
CA THR A 32 55.50 -7.95 -20.62
C THR A 32 55.53 -7.00 -21.81
N ARG A 33 55.17 -5.72 -21.60
CA ARG A 33 55.50 -4.64 -22.54
C ARG A 33 56.04 -3.40 -21.84
N THR A 34 57.08 -2.85 -22.47
CA THR A 34 57.91 -1.70 -22.12
C THR A 34 57.10 -0.39 -22.00
N PRO A 35 57.52 0.61 -21.20
CA PRO A 35 56.71 1.80 -20.91
C PRO A 35 56.69 2.78 -22.09
N THR A 36 55.49 3.13 -22.54
CA THR A 36 55.21 4.27 -23.44
C THR A 36 55.23 5.58 -22.63
N PRO A 37 55.73 6.71 -23.16
CA PRO A 37 55.77 7.99 -22.46
C PRO A 37 54.36 8.51 -22.11
N PRO A 38 54.22 9.36 -21.08
CA PRO A 38 52.93 9.73 -20.50
C PRO A 38 52.09 10.50 -21.52
N VAL A 39 51.00 9.87 -21.96
CA VAL A 39 49.92 10.56 -22.66
C VAL A 39 49.21 11.40 -21.59
N THR A 40 49.16 12.72 -21.80
CA THR A 40 48.32 13.61 -21.00
C THR A 40 46.87 13.14 -21.18
N GLU A 41 46.33 12.43 -20.18
CA GLU A 41 44.96 11.94 -20.20
C GLU A 41 44.02 13.13 -20.39
N ARG A 42 43.24 13.11 -21.47
CA ARG A 42 42.07 13.99 -21.58
C ARG A 42 41.18 13.68 -20.36
N PRO A 43 40.56 14.68 -19.69
CA PRO A 43 39.63 14.41 -18.61
C PRO A 43 38.61 13.37 -19.09
N THR A 44 38.67 12.17 -18.52
CA THR A 44 37.69 11.13 -18.81
C THR A 44 36.35 11.66 -18.33
N ALA A 45 35.36 11.72 -19.22
CA ALA A 45 34.02 12.14 -18.84
C ALA A 45 33.57 11.35 -17.60
N PRO A 46 32.93 11.99 -16.61
CA PRO A 46 32.50 11.31 -15.40
C PRO A 46 31.59 10.13 -15.77
N PRO A 47 31.66 9.00 -15.04
CA PRO A 47 30.81 7.86 -15.31
C PRO A 47 29.34 8.26 -15.16
N THR A 48 28.48 7.68 -15.99
CA THR A 48 27.06 8.04 -16.02
C THR A 48 26.28 7.19 -15.03
N PRO A 49 25.49 7.79 -14.11
CA PRO A 49 24.65 7.06 -13.18
C PRO A 49 23.43 6.44 -13.85
N THR A 50 22.98 5.30 -13.34
CA THR A 50 21.72 4.64 -13.75
C THR A 50 20.60 5.14 -12.84
N MET A 51 20.07 6.32 -13.16
CA MET A 51 19.05 6.97 -12.34
C MET A 51 17.63 6.45 -12.56
N HIS A 52 17.37 5.81 -13.69
CA HIS A 52 16.08 5.25 -14.07
C HIS A 52 16.28 3.84 -14.63
N ALA A 53 15.43 2.90 -14.22
CA ALA A 53 15.40 1.55 -14.76
C ALA A 53 13.96 1.06 -14.85
N THR A 54 13.62 0.34 -15.92
CA THR A 54 12.26 -0.17 -16.14
C THR A 54 12.28 -1.58 -16.71
N LYS A 55 11.28 -2.38 -16.33
CA LYS A 55 11.01 -3.72 -16.84
C LYS A 55 9.52 -3.86 -17.10
N ALA A 56 9.15 -4.00 -18.37
CA ALA A 56 7.77 -4.21 -18.78
C ALA A 56 7.29 -5.64 -18.50
N GLY A 57 5.99 -5.77 -18.23
CA GLY A 57 5.24 -7.01 -18.04
C GLY A 57 3.77 -6.69 -17.75
N VAL A 58 3.00 -7.67 -17.28
CA VAL A 58 1.62 -7.43 -16.78
C VAL A 58 1.61 -6.37 -15.69
N LEU A 59 2.61 -6.44 -14.81
CA LEU A 59 3.03 -5.30 -13.99
C LEU A 59 4.33 -4.78 -14.58
N THR A 60 4.37 -3.50 -14.93
CA THR A 60 5.60 -2.80 -15.33
C THR A 60 6.27 -2.27 -14.08
N LEU A 61 7.47 -2.75 -13.77
CA LEU A 61 8.29 -2.28 -12.66
C LEU A 61 9.25 -1.19 -13.16
N SER A 62 9.17 -0.01 -12.57
CA SER A 62 10.13 1.08 -12.81
C SER A 62 10.72 1.58 -11.49
N ALA A 63 11.93 2.10 -11.53
CA ALA A 63 12.55 2.75 -10.39
C ALA A 63 13.33 3.99 -10.82
N ASP A 64 13.30 5.02 -9.97
CA ASP A 64 13.92 6.31 -10.19
C ASP A 64 14.64 6.79 -8.93
N SER A 65 15.86 7.34 -9.07
CA SER A 65 16.59 7.97 -7.96
C SER A 65 16.51 9.49 -8.05
N SER A 66 16.55 10.17 -6.88
CA SER A 66 16.54 11.62 -6.83
C SER A 66 17.87 12.25 -7.24
N HIS A 67 19.00 11.55 -7.07
CA HIS A 67 20.34 12.07 -7.37
C HIS A 67 21.18 11.03 -8.11
N GLY A 68 21.79 11.45 -9.22
CA GLY A 68 22.74 10.62 -9.97
C GLY A 68 24.17 10.72 -9.44
N TYR A 69 24.55 11.91 -8.98
CA TYR A 69 25.88 12.20 -8.45
C TYR A 69 25.79 12.57 -6.97
N MET A 70 26.76 12.11 -6.19
CA MET A 70 26.80 12.25 -4.74
C MET A 70 28.21 12.63 -4.29
N LEU A 71 28.31 13.58 -3.37
CA LEU A 71 29.55 13.95 -2.70
C LEU A 71 30.16 12.74 -1.98
N SER A 72 31.48 12.60 -2.11
CA SER A 72 32.25 11.52 -1.49
C SER A 72 32.59 11.79 -0.02
N ASP A 73 32.57 13.05 0.41
CA ASP A 73 33.06 13.51 1.71
C ASP A 73 31.98 13.66 2.79
N SER A 74 30.71 13.59 2.40
CA SER A 74 29.58 13.86 3.28
C SER A 74 28.48 12.81 3.11
N ALA A 75 27.82 12.48 4.21
CA ALA A 75 26.61 11.67 4.15
C ALA A 75 25.50 12.48 3.47
N GLN A 76 24.74 11.84 2.59
CA GLN A 76 23.69 12.51 1.84
C GLN A 76 22.36 11.76 1.94
N GLU A 77 21.29 12.53 2.00
CA GLU A 77 19.92 12.05 1.90
C GLU A 77 19.53 11.92 0.42
N VAL A 78 19.05 10.74 0.05
CA VAL A 78 18.68 10.36 -1.31
C VAL A 78 17.32 9.70 -1.26
N TYR A 79 16.54 9.84 -2.33
CA TYR A 79 15.24 9.22 -2.45
C TYR A 79 15.23 8.28 -3.64
N ALA A 80 14.54 7.17 -3.51
CA ALA A 80 14.26 6.26 -4.62
C ALA A 80 12.76 6.04 -4.71
N ALA A 81 12.19 6.26 -5.89
CA ALA A 81 10.81 5.92 -6.20
C ALA A 81 10.77 4.58 -6.93
N ILE A 82 9.79 3.73 -6.60
CA ILE A 82 9.49 2.48 -7.29
C ILE A 82 8.05 2.56 -7.74
N ASP A 83 7.85 2.52 -9.05
CA ASP A 83 6.53 2.57 -9.68
C ASP A 83 6.20 1.20 -10.23
N ILE A 84 5.03 0.68 -9.87
CA ILE A 84 4.52 -0.58 -10.39
C ILE A 84 3.20 -0.27 -11.06
N ALA A 85 3.18 -0.40 -12.38
CA ALA A 85 2.04 -0.06 -13.21
C ALA A 85 1.40 -1.32 -13.79
N ALA A 86 0.15 -1.59 -13.47
CA ALA A 86 -0.61 -2.66 -14.09
C ALA A 86 -1.02 -2.27 -15.52
N GLN A 87 -0.87 -3.21 -16.44
CA GLN A 87 -1.35 -3.02 -17.80
C GLN A 87 -2.87 -2.73 -17.79
N GLN A 88 -3.29 -1.78 -18.61
CA GLN A 88 -4.70 -1.58 -18.92
C GLN A 88 -5.18 -2.74 -19.78
N ILE A 89 -6.11 -3.53 -19.25
CA ILE A 89 -6.77 -4.64 -19.92
C ILE A 89 -8.25 -4.28 -20.01
N ASP A 90 -8.73 -4.10 -21.24
CA ASP A 90 -10.14 -3.84 -21.54
C ASP A 90 -10.88 -5.16 -21.71
N GLY A 91 -11.84 -5.40 -20.82
CA GLY A 91 -12.69 -6.59 -20.89
C GLY A 91 -11.99 -7.87 -20.42
N GLY A 92 -12.72 -8.64 -19.62
CA GLY A 92 -12.31 -9.92 -19.07
C GLY A 92 -13.37 -10.38 -18.08
N GLU A 93 -13.63 -11.69 -18.01
CA GLU A 93 -14.51 -12.19 -16.97
C GLU A 93 -13.74 -12.17 -15.65
N ARG A 94 -14.29 -11.52 -14.62
CA ARG A 94 -13.59 -11.47 -13.33
C ARG A 94 -13.28 -12.86 -12.79
N PRO A 95 -12.17 -13.06 -12.07
CA PRO A 95 -11.92 -14.34 -11.39
C PRO A 95 -13.09 -14.69 -10.45
N PRO A 96 -13.43 -15.98 -10.26
CA PRO A 96 -14.46 -16.35 -9.30
C PRO A 96 -14.08 -15.90 -7.89
N LEU A 97 -15.06 -15.40 -7.15
CA LEU A 97 -14.85 -14.93 -5.78
C LEU A 97 -15.05 -16.06 -4.79
N ASN A 98 -14.25 -16.06 -3.73
CA ASN A 98 -14.42 -16.88 -2.56
C ASN A 98 -14.34 -15.97 -1.33
N ILE A 99 -15.50 -15.43 -0.93
CA ILE A 99 -15.60 -14.35 0.04
C ILE A 99 -16.21 -14.85 1.35
N SER A 100 -15.67 -14.38 2.48
CA SER A 100 -16.42 -14.37 3.73
C SER A 100 -16.78 -12.96 4.11
N LEU A 101 -18.09 -12.70 4.20
CA LEU A 101 -18.61 -11.46 4.74
C LEU A 101 -18.71 -11.59 6.26
N VAL A 102 -17.93 -10.80 6.98
CA VAL A 102 -17.82 -10.83 8.44
C VAL A 102 -18.46 -9.56 8.99
N ILE A 103 -19.64 -9.70 9.60
CA ILE A 103 -20.49 -8.57 10.00
C ILE A 103 -20.53 -8.44 11.52
N ASP A 104 -20.14 -7.26 11.99
CA ASP A 104 -20.30 -6.86 13.37
C ASP A 104 -21.78 -6.67 13.73
N ARG A 105 -22.23 -7.39 14.76
CA ARG A 105 -23.56 -7.25 15.36
C ARG A 105 -23.51 -6.85 16.83
N SER A 106 -22.44 -6.18 17.26
CA SER A 106 -22.30 -5.61 18.60
C SER A 106 -23.35 -4.54 18.91
N GLY A 107 -23.48 -4.17 20.19
CA GLY A 107 -24.44 -3.16 20.62
C GLY A 107 -24.22 -1.77 20.02
N SER A 108 -22.99 -1.40 19.68
CA SER A 108 -22.62 -0.12 19.07
C SER A 108 -23.12 0.02 17.63
N MET A 109 -23.36 -1.11 16.95
CA MET A 109 -23.94 -1.17 15.61
C MET A 109 -25.44 -0.84 15.54
N ARG A 110 -26.12 -0.53 16.65
CA ARG A 110 -27.56 -0.25 16.66
C ARG A 110 -27.95 0.92 15.74
N GLY A 111 -29.22 0.90 15.31
CA GLY A 111 -29.79 1.98 14.49
C GLY A 111 -29.23 1.98 13.06
N SER A 112 -28.84 3.16 12.58
CA SER A 112 -28.42 3.35 11.19
C SER A 112 -27.18 2.54 10.81
N LYS A 113 -26.25 2.26 11.72
CA LYS A 113 -25.04 1.47 11.41
C LYS A 113 -25.38 0.05 10.96
N MET A 114 -26.24 -0.66 11.70
CA MET A 114 -26.68 -2.00 11.34
C MET A 114 -27.48 -1.98 10.04
N GLU A 115 -28.36 -1.00 9.83
CA GLU A 115 -29.11 -0.88 8.58
C GLU A 115 -28.19 -0.61 7.38
N ASN A 116 -27.14 0.20 7.56
CA ASN A 116 -26.11 0.41 6.56
C ASN A 116 -25.36 -0.88 6.26
N ALA A 117 -24.87 -1.59 7.29
CA ALA A 117 -24.15 -2.84 7.15
C ALA A 117 -24.98 -3.91 6.41
N LYS A 118 -26.27 -4.04 6.77
CA LYS A 118 -27.21 -4.95 6.08
C LYS A 118 -27.41 -4.57 4.62
N SER A 119 -27.62 -3.29 4.33
CA SER A 119 -27.82 -2.81 2.96
C SER A 119 -26.57 -3.09 2.10
N ALA A 120 -25.40 -2.86 2.67
CA ALA A 120 -24.10 -3.15 2.07
C ALA A 120 -23.93 -4.65 1.76
N ALA A 121 -24.24 -5.50 2.74
CA ALA A 121 -24.18 -6.95 2.63
C ALA A 121 -25.13 -7.51 1.56
N ILE A 122 -26.35 -6.98 1.48
CA ILE A 122 -27.34 -7.38 0.47
C ILE A 122 -26.87 -6.97 -0.93
N ALA A 123 -26.34 -5.76 -1.09
CA ALA A 123 -25.80 -5.30 -2.37
C ALA A 123 -24.65 -6.19 -2.90
N LEU A 124 -23.78 -6.68 -2.01
CA LEU A 124 -22.75 -7.66 -2.37
C LEU A 124 -23.39 -8.96 -2.91
N ILE A 125 -24.39 -9.49 -2.21
CA ILE A 125 -25.07 -10.73 -2.60
C ILE A 125 -25.73 -10.61 -3.96
N ASP A 126 -26.36 -9.48 -4.26
CA ASP A 126 -27.08 -9.23 -5.52
C ASP A 126 -26.16 -9.25 -6.75
N LYS A 127 -24.85 -9.08 -6.55
CA LYS A 127 -23.83 -9.02 -7.60
C LYS A 127 -22.99 -10.29 -7.70
N LEU A 128 -23.30 -11.32 -6.90
CA LEU A 128 -22.64 -12.62 -7.00
C LEU A 128 -22.97 -13.30 -8.33
N ARG A 129 -21.96 -13.86 -8.97
CA ARG A 129 -22.12 -14.70 -10.15
C ARG A 129 -22.23 -16.17 -9.75
N PRO A 130 -22.81 -17.03 -10.59
CA PRO A 130 -22.98 -18.46 -10.25
C PRO A 130 -21.70 -19.19 -9.81
N GLN A 131 -20.52 -18.78 -10.30
CA GLN A 131 -19.23 -19.36 -9.95
C GLN A 131 -18.64 -18.87 -8.60
N ASP A 132 -19.23 -17.85 -8.00
CA ASP A 132 -18.74 -17.27 -6.75
C ASP A 132 -19.19 -18.08 -5.54
N ARG A 133 -18.40 -18.00 -4.46
CA ARG A 133 -18.72 -18.54 -3.14
C ARG A 133 -18.78 -17.42 -2.12
N ILE A 134 -19.75 -17.53 -1.21
CA ILE A 134 -19.93 -16.62 -0.10
C ILE A 134 -20.22 -17.38 1.20
N SER A 135 -19.62 -16.93 2.29
CA SER A 135 -20.06 -17.23 3.66
C SER A 135 -20.46 -15.95 4.37
N ILE A 136 -21.33 -16.08 5.37
CA ILE A 136 -21.70 -14.99 6.28
C ILE A 136 -21.32 -15.42 7.69
N VAL A 137 -20.44 -14.65 8.32
CA VAL A 137 -20.08 -14.77 9.72
C VAL A 137 -20.58 -13.52 10.42
N SER A 138 -21.42 -13.68 11.44
CA SER A 138 -21.79 -12.58 12.31
C SER A 138 -21.04 -12.70 13.64
N TYR A 139 -20.64 -11.57 14.22
CA TYR A 139 -19.94 -11.59 15.49
C TYR A 139 -20.35 -10.44 16.40
N ALA A 140 -20.35 -10.72 17.70
CA ALA A 140 -20.46 -9.76 18.78
C ALA A 140 -19.59 -10.26 19.95
N THR A 141 -20.20 -10.58 21.10
CA THR A 141 -19.52 -11.34 22.17
C THR A 141 -19.14 -12.73 21.69
N ASP A 142 -20.06 -13.38 20.99
CA ASP A 142 -19.94 -14.67 20.34
C ASP A 142 -19.67 -14.50 18.84
N VAL A 143 -19.25 -15.59 18.19
CA VAL A 143 -19.03 -15.64 16.73
C VAL A 143 -19.89 -16.75 16.18
N GLU A 144 -20.65 -16.45 15.13
CA GLU A 144 -21.60 -17.37 14.52
C GLU A 144 -21.37 -17.43 13.01
N VAL A 145 -21.20 -18.64 12.48
CA VAL A 145 -21.25 -18.88 11.03
C VAL A 145 -22.73 -18.93 10.62
N THR A 146 -23.33 -17.75 10.46
CA THR A 146 -24.74 -17.59 10.06
C THR A 146 -25.04 -18.31 8.74
N MET A 147 -24.06 -18.30 7.83
CA MET A 147 -24.11 -19.08 6.60
C MET A 147 -22.72 -19.65 6.27
N PRO A 148 -22.57 -20.98 6.23
CA PRO A 148 -21.33 -21.62 5.77
C PRO A 148 -21.01 -21.26 4.31
N SER A 149 -19.75 -21.37 3.91
CA SER A 149 -19.35 -21.06 2.52
C SER A 149 -20.15 -21.87 1.50
N THR A 150 -20.93 -21.16 0.70
CA THR A 150 -21.92 -21.70 -0.22
C THR A 150 -21.70 -21.13 -1.62
N MET A 151 -21.88 -21.97 -2.65
CA MET A 151 -21.81 -21.52 -4.04
C MET A 151 -23.04 -20.68 -4.37
N ALA A 152 -22.88 -19.54 -5.03
CA ALA A 152 -24.02 -18.70 -5.43
C ALA A 152 -24.96 -19.45 -6.38
N ARG A 153 -24.42 -20.31 -7.27
CA ARG A 153 -25.23 -21.19 -8.12
C ARG A 153 -26.14 -22.10 -7.29
N GLY A 154 -27.44 -22.02 -7.57
CA GLY A 154 -28.44 -22.90 -6.98
C GLY A 154 -28.83 -22.55 -5.54
N THR A 155 -28.35 -21.43 -5.01
CA THR A 155 -28.70 -20.97 -3.66
C THR A 155 -29.91 -20.02 -3.69
N ASP A 156 -30.78 -20.12 -2.68
CA ASP A 156 -31.86 -19.15 -2.48
C ASP A 156 -31.27 -17.82 -1.99
N ILE A 157 -30.98 -16.92 -2.94
CA ILE A 157 -30.53 -15.54 -2.69
C ILE A 157 -31.47 -14.83 -1.71
N GLY A 158 -32.77 -15.06 -1.82
CA GLY A 158 -33.77 -14.49 -0.92
C GLY A 158 -33.61 -14.99 0.52
N ALA A 159 -33.24 -16.25 0.73
CA ALA A 159 -32.94 -16.79 2.05
C ALA A 159 -31.71 -16.13 2.67
N MET A 160 -30.64 -15.96 1.90
CA MET A 160 -29.41 -15.30 2.37
C MET A 160 -29.69 -13.86 2.80
N GLN A 161 -30.44 -13.12 1.98
CA GLN A 161 -30.84 -11.76 2.32
C GLN A 161 -31.76 -11.70 3.55
N ARG A 162 -32.66 -12.70 3.75
CA ARG A 162 -33.50 -12.77 4.95
C ARG A 162 -32.65 -12.93 6.21
N GLN A 163 -31.66 -13.83 6.19
CA GLN A 163 -30.73 -14.00 7.32
C GLN A 163 -29.99 -12.70 7.69
N ILE A 164 -29.57 -11.91 6.69
CA ILE A 164 -28.94 -10.60 6.93
C ILE A 164 -29.94 -9.61 7.53
N ARG A 165 -31.16 -9.52 6.97
CA ARG A 165 -32.20 -8.61 7.48
C ARG A 165 -32.56 -8.90 8.93
N ASP A 166 -32.52 -10.17 9.33
CA ASP A 166 -32.86 -10.62 10.69
C ASP A 166 -31.76 -10.36 11.72
N MET A 167 -30.55 -9.93 11.32
CA MET A 167 -29.46 -9.60 12.24
C MET A 167 -29.85 -8.48 13.21
N ARG A 168 -29.49 -8.65 14.48
CA ARG A 168 -29.77 -7.69 15.55
C ARG A 168 -28.50 -7.32 16.30
N ALA A 169 -28.34 -6.03 16.54
CA ALA A 169 -27.20 -5.44 17.24
C ALA A 169 -27.30 -5.60 18.77
N ALA A 170 -26.43 -6.42 19.36
CA ALA A 170 -26.32 -6.69 20.79
C ALA A 170 -24.96 -7.28 21.17
N GLY A 171 -24.57 -7.12 22.45
CA GLY A 171 -23.33 -7.71 22.98
C GLY A 171 -22.08 -6.84 22.75
N GLY A 172 -20.92 -7.42 23.04
CA GLY A 172 -19.60 -6.81 22.80
C GLY A 172 -19.09 -7.08 21.39
N THR A 173 -17.77 -6.96 21.19
CA THR A 173 -17.14 -6.90 19.87
C THR A 173 -15.87 -7.75 19.85
N ASN A 174 -15.97 -8.95 19.28
CA ASN A 174 -14.87 -9.92 19.14
C ASN A 174 -14.32 -9.94 17.70
N ILE A 175 -13.59 -8.88 17.31
CA ILE A 175 -13.02 -8.73 15.96
C ILE A 175 -12.09 -9.90 15.61
N ALA A 176 -11.24 -10.34 16.55
CA ALA A 176 -10.30 -11.44 16.32
C ALA A 176 -11.03 -12.75 15.96
N GLY A 177 -12.10 -13.06 16.69
CA GLY A 177 -12.93 -14.24 16.47
C GLY A 177 -13.66 -14.17 15.13
N GLY A 178 -14.36 -13.06 14.86
CA GLY A 178 -15.06 -12.85 13.59
C GLY A 178 -14.13 -12.97 12.39
N TYR A 179 -12.97 -12.31 12.43
CA TYR A 179 -12.00 -12.38 11.34
C TYR A 179 -11.44 -13.79 11.16
N THR A 180 -11.09 -14.48 12.24
CA THR A 180 -10.56 -15.85 12.18
C THR A 180 -11.56 -16.82 11.55
N TYR A 181 -12.82 -16.78 11.98
CA TYR A 181 -13.88 -17.64 11.42
C TYR A 181 -14.12 -17.33 9.95
N GLY A 182 -14.11 -16.05 9.56
CA GLY A 182 -14.22 -15.68 8.15
C GLY A 182 -13.08 -16.25 7.30
N VAL A 183 -11.85 -16.20 7.79
CA VAL A 183 -10.69 -16.81 7.11
C VAL A 183 -10.84 -18.33 7.02
N GLU A 184 -11.37 -18.99 8.05
CA GLU A 184 -11.61 -20.43 8.03
C GLU A 184 -12.64 -20.82 6.96
N GLU A 185 -13.73 -20.07 6.81
CA GLU A 185 -14.72 -20.30 5.74
C GLU A 185 -14.11 -20.13 4.34
N VAL A 186 -13.30 -19.09 4.13
CA VAL A 186 -12.58 -18.88 2.85
C VAL A 186 -11.65 -20.05 2.57
N LYS A 187 -10.87 -20.50 3.55
CA LYS A 187 -9.89 -21.57 3.39
C LYS A 187 -10.49 -22.92 2.98
N LYS A 188 -11.74 -23.21 3.34
CA LYS A 188 -12.41 -24.47 2.95
C LYS A 188 -12.47 -24.67 1.44
N PHE A 189 -12.56 -23.58 0.68
CA PHE A 189 -12.73 -23.62 -0.78
C PHE A 189 -11.72 -22.73 -1.51
N MET A 190 -10.61 -22.40 -0.85
CA MET A 190 -9.54 -21.59 -1.39
C MET A 190 -8.92 -22.26 -2.61
N ARG A 191 -8.88 -21.54 -3.73
CA ARG A 191 -8.20 -21.99 -4.94
C ARG A 191 -7.28 -20.91 -5.48
N ASP A 192 -6.38 -21.36 -6.32
CA ASP A 192 -5.36 -20.54 -6.94
C ASP A 192 -5.91 -19.65 -8.05
N ASP A 193 -7.06 -19.99 -8.62
CA ASP A 193 -7.78 -19.25 -9.67
C ASP A 193 -8.85 -18.31 -9.10
N THR A 194 -9.06 -18.29 -7.77
CA THR A 194 -10.04 -17.43 -7.12
C THR A 194 -9.42 -16.23 -6.42
N ILE A 195 -10.22 -15.19 -6.23
CA ILE A 195 -9.96 -14.16 -5.23
C ILE A 195 -10.48 -14.68 -3.89
N ASN A 196 -9.58 -14.82 -2.91
CA ASN A 196 -9.89 -15.36 -1.59
C ASN A 196 -9.83 -14.23 -0.56
N ARG A 197 -10.99 -13.75 -0.10
CA ARG A 197 -11.07 -12.49 0.64
C ARG A 197 -12.04 -12.54 1.81
N VAL A 198 -11.64 -11.92 2.91
CA VAL A 198 -12.55 -11.52 3.97
C VAL A 198 -12.95 -10.06 3.78
N ILE A 199 -14.23 -9.76 3.89
CA ILE A 199 -14.75 -8.40 4.00
C ILE A 199 -15.27 -8.21 5.41
N LEU A 200 -14.56 -7.40 6.21
CA LEU A 200 -14.89 -7.13 7.61
C LEU A 200 -15.68 -5.82 7.71
N VAL A 201 -16.91 -5.88 8.22
CA VAL A 201 -17.78 -4.72 8.44
C VAL A 201 -17.90 -4.49 9.94
N SER A 202 -17.46 -3.33 10.43
CA SER A 202 -17.44 -3.03 11.88
C SER A 202 -17.36 -1.53 12.14
N ASP A 203 -17.70 -1.13 13.36
CA ASP A 203 -17.29 0.17 13.90
C ASP A 203 -15.98 0.10 14.72
N GLY A 204 -15.21 -0.98 14.59
CA GLY A 204 -13.78 -1.02 14.95
C GLY A 204 -13.46 -0.98 16.45
N GLU A 205 -14.45 -1.01 17.34
CA GLU A 205 -14.22 -0.99 18.79
C GLU A 205 -14.18 -2.41 19.36
N ALA A 206 -13.02 -3.06 19.34
CA ALA A 206 -12.85 -4.36 19.97
C ALA A 206 -13.02 -4.25 21.50
N THR A 207 -13.92 -5.07 22.07
CA THR A 207 -14.22 -5.10 23.51
C THR A 207 -14.08 -6.50 24.12
N ILE A 208 -14.01 -7.55 23.29
CA ILE A 208 -13.95 -8.94 23.72
C ILE A 208 -12.69 -9.61 23.16
N GLY A 209 -11.98 -10.34 24.02
CA GLY A 209 -10.75 -11.03 23.66
C GLY A 209 -9.58 -10.06 23.55
N ASN A 210 -8.88 -10.09 22.43
CA ASN A 210 -7.79 -9.15 22.17
C ASN A 210 -8.36 -7.82 21.71
N THR A 211 -7.85 -6.70 22.23
CA THR A 211 -8.25 -5.35 21.84
C THR A 211 -7.08 -4.53 21.30
N ASN A 212 -5.89 -5.13 21.18
CA ASN A 212 -4.68 -4.48 20.72
C ASN A 212 -4.64 -4.39 19.18
N PRO A 213 -4.59 -3.16 18.60
CA PRO A 213 -4.47 -2.96 17.16
C PRO A 213 -3.30 -3.68 16.48
N ASP A 214 -2.16 -3.81 17.15
CA ASP A 214 -0.98 -4.50 16.59
C ASP A 214 -1.24 -5.99 16.37
N VAL A 215 -2.05 -6.60 17.25
CA VAL A 215 -2.39 -8.02 17.11
C VAL A 215 -3.29 -8.22 15.89
N PHE A 216 -4.27 -7.36 15.69
CA PHE A 216 -5.14 -7.42 14.52
C PHE A 216 -4.39 -7.20 13.21
N ARG A 217 -3.49 -6.20 13.17
CA ARG A 217 -2.56 -6.00 12.05
C ARG A 217 -1.71 -7.24 11.79
N LYS A 218 -1.17 -7.87 12.83
CA LYS A 218 -0.38 -9.09 12.68
C LYS A 218 -1.18 -10.29 12.18
N MET A 219 -2.45 -10.40 12.60
CA MET A 219 -3.38 -11.40 12.07
C MET A 219 -3.62 -11.18 10.58
N ALA A 220 -3.85 -9.94 10.16
CA ALA A 220 -4.04 -9.60 8.75
C ALA A 220 -2.82 -9.98 7.90
N GLN A 221 -1.60 -9.61 8.34
CA GLN A 221 -0.36 -10.06 7.71
C GLN A 221 -0.27 -11.58 7.60
N THR A 222 -0.63 -12.29 8.67
CA THR A 222 -0.51 -13.75 8.76
C THR A 222 -1.46 -14.46 7.82
N TYR A 223 -2.72 -14.02 7.74
CA TYR A 223 -3.72 -14.65 6.86
C TYR A 223 -3.53 -14.26 5.40
N ARG A 224 -3.10 -13.03 5.14
CA ARG A 224 -2.61 -12.60 3.83
C ARG A 224 -1.49 -13.51 3.33
N ALA A 225 -0.50 -13.78 4.19
CA ALA A 225 0.60 -14.69 3.88
C ALA A 225 0.18 -16.16 3.67
N GLN A 226 -1.08 -16.47 3.94
CA GLN A 226 -1.72 -17.77 3.69
C GLN A 226 -2.68 -17.73 2.48
N GLY A 227 -2.69 -16.62 1.72
CA GLY A 227 -3.49 -16.45 0.52
C GLY A 227 -4.88 -15.87 0.73
N VAL A 228 -5.20 -15.33 1.92
CA VAL A 228 -6.50 -14.71 2.22
C VAL A 228 -6.32 -13.22 2.50
N SER A 229 -6.78 -12.39 1.59
CA SER A 229 -6.75 -10.93 1.73
C SER A 229 -7.90 -10.41 2.60
N LEU A 230 -7.78 -9.19 3.11
CA LEU A 230 -8.77 -8.54 3.97
C LEU A 230 -9.05 -7.12 3.49
N SER A 231 -10.31 -6.86 3.16
CA SER A 231 -10.86 -5.51 3.04
C SER A 231 -11.69 -5.19 4.28
N THR A 232 -11.70 -3.92 4.70
CA THR A 232 -12.44 -3.48 5.88
C THR A 232 -13.40 -2.34 5.52
N ILE A 233 -14.55 -2.33 6.19
CA ILE A 233 -15.60 -1.34 6.00
C ILE A 233 -15.97 -0.79 7.36
N GLY A 234 -15.55 0.46 7.61
CA GLY A 234 -15.92 1.23 8.77
C GLY A 234 -17.33 1.77 8.65
N VAL A 235 -18.17 1.59 9.67
CA VAL A 235 -19.56 2.07 9.67
C VAL A 235 -19.80 3.06 10.81
N GLY A 236 -20.42 4.20 10.50
CA GLY A 236 -20.76 5.23 11.50
C GLY A 236 -19.63 6.22 11.78
N LEU A 237 -19.88 7.29 12.52
CA LEU A 237 -18.90 8.37 12.70
C LEU A 237 -17.90 8.13 13.84
N ASP A 238 -18.13 7.16 14.69
CA ASP A 238 -17.42 6.88 15.95
C ASP A 238 -16.48 5.66 15.86
N TYR A 239 -16.31 5.07 14.68
CA TYR A 239 -15.45 3.89 14.53
C TYR A 239 -13.94 4.17 14.59
N ASN A 240 -13.18 3.13 14.97
CA ASN A 240 -11.71 3.14 14.99
C ASN A 240 -11.10 3.01 13.57
N GLU A 241 -10.95 4.15 12.91
CA GLU A 241 -10.35 4.28 11.57
C GLU A 241 -8.92 3.73 11.50
N ASP A 242 -8.05 4.08 12.46
CA ASP A 242 -6.65 3.65 12.45
C ASP A 242 -6.52 2.13 12.53
N LEU A 243 -7.39 1.48 13.30
CA LEU A 243 -7.45 0.02 13.34
C LEU A 243 -7.93 -0.56 12.01
N MET A 244 -9.10 -0.14 11.54
CA MET A 244 -9.73 -0.73 10.35
C MET A 244 -8.88 -0.51 9.10
N ALA A 245 -8.32 0.69 8.94
CA ALA A 245 -7.36 1.01 7.90
C ALA A 245 -6.11 0.14 8.01
N GLY A 246 -5.49 0.11 9.20
CA GLY A 246 -4.27 -0.68 9.42
C GLY A 246 -4.47 -2.17 9.15
N MET A 247 -5.65 -2.72 9.45
CA MET A 247 -5.98 -4.11 9.13
C MET A 247 -6.10 -4.34 7.62
N ALA A 248 -6.77 -3.47 6.87
CA ALA A 248 -6.87 -3.58 5.42
C ALA A 248 -5.50 -3.46 4.74
N ASP A 249 -4.68 -2.53 5.21
CA ASP A 249 -3.32 -2.28 4.74
C ASP A 249 -2.45 -3.53 4.85
N GLU A 250 -2.44 -4.13 6.05
CA GLU A 250 -1.71 -5.35 6.34
C GLU A 250 -2.35 -6.60 5.68
N GLY A 251 -3.64 -6.50 5.37
CA GLY A 251 -4.47 -7.50 4.72
C GLY A 251 -4.42 -7.52 3.20
N ALA A 252 -3.71 -6.59 2.55
CA ALA A 252 -3.68 -6.47 1.08
C ALA A 252 -5.03 -6.11 0.43
N GLY A 253 -5.95 -5.53 1.19
CA GLY A 253 -7.28 -5.14 0.69
C GLY A 253 -7.53 -3.65 0.84
N ASN A 254 -8.78 -3.29 0.59
CA ASN A 254 -9.22 -1.91 0.59
C ASN A 254 -9.89 -1.53 1.92
N TYR A 255 -9.79 -0.25 2.25
CA TYR A 255 -10.49 0.34 3.37
C TYR A 255 -11.59 1.27 2.85
N TYR A 256 -12.80 1.08 3.36
CA TYR A 256 -13.94 1.92 3.02
C TYR A 256 -14.61 2.48 4.26
N PHE A 257 -15.28 3.63 4.08
CA PHE A 257 -16.03 4.29 5.13
C PHE A 257 -17.47 4.56 4.67
N VAL A 258 -18.45 4.10 5.45
CA VAL A 258 -19.88 4.27 5.21
C VAL A 258 -20.48 5.20 6.26
N ASP A 259 -20.84 6.42 5.85
CA ASP A 259 -21.53 7.41 6.70
C ASP A 259 -23.06 7.40 6.51
N ALA A 260 -23.55 6.96 5.35
CA ALA A 260 -24.96 6.91 5.00
C ALA A 260 -25.36 5.62 4.25
N PRO A 261 -26.62 5.17 4.33
CA PRO A 261 -27.07 3.95 3.65
C PRO A 261 -26.84 3.95 2.13
N SER A 262 -27.02 5.11 1.49
CA SER A 262 -26.80 5.29 0.04
C SER A 262 -25.34 5.12 -0.38
N SER A 263 -24.38 5.36 0.52
CA SER A 263 -22.94 5.20 0.25
C SER A 263 -22.50 3.72 0.30
N ALA A 264 -23.23 2.88 1.04
CA ALA A 264 -22.86 1.49 1.30
C ALA A 264 -22.88 0.62 0.03
N VAL A 265 -23.90 0.80 -0.82
CA VAL A 265 -24.05 0.08 -2.09
C VAL A 265 -22.89 0.43 -3.04
N ALA A 266 -22.64 1.73 -3.22
CA ALA A 266 -21.59 2.22 -4.11
C ALA A 266 -20.20 1.75 -3.67
N ILE A 267 -19.95 1.67 -2.36
CA ILE A 267 -18.68 1.17 -1.81
C ILE A 267 -18.47 -0.31 -2.13
N PHE A 268 -19.50 -1.14 -1.97
CA PHE A 268 -19.41 -2.56 -2.30
C PHE A 268 -19.32 -2.83 -3.80
N GLU A 269 -20.04 -2.06 -4.60
CA GLU A 269 -19.90 -2.11 -6.07
C GLU A 269 -18.47 -1.77 -6.47
N ARG A 270 -17.86 -0.74 -5.86
CA ARG A 270 -16.44 -0.43 -6.08
C ARG A 270 -15.52 -1.56 -5.65
N GLU A 271 -15.72 -2.19 -4.48
CA GLU A 271 -14.90 -3.34 -4.07
C GLU A 271 -15.05 -4.49 -5.07
N LEU A 272 -16.28 -4.83 -5.48
CA LEU A 272 -16.50 -5.91 -6.46
C LEU A 272 -15.92 -5.59 -7.83
N ASP A 273 -16.06 -4.36 -8.31
CA ASP A 273 -15.47 -3.90 -9.57
C ASP A 273 -13.95 -3.89 -9.49
N SER A 274 -13.39 -3.58 -8.32
CA SER A 274 -11.96 -3.64 -8.06
C SER A 274 -11.44 -5.07 -8.17
N LEU A 275 -12.13 -6.00 -7.51
CA LEU A 275 -11.86 -7.44 -7.62
C LEU A 275 -12.10 -7.95 -9.04
N ALA A 276 -12.99 -7.29 -9.79
CA ALA A 276 -13.33 -7.68 -11.13
C ALA A 276 -12.17 -7.51 -12.10
N LYS A 277 -11.40 -6.45 -11.86
CA LYS A 277 -10.30 -6.00 -12.70
C LYS A 277 -8.94 -6.50 -12.22
N THR A 278 -8.88 -7.41 -11.24
CA THR A 278 -7.60 -7.91 -10.72
C THR A 278 -6.78 -8.62 -11.79
N VAL A 279 -5.60 -8.10 -12.08
CA VAL A 279 -4.65 -8.65 -13.07
C VAL A 279 -3.46 -9.36 -12.40
N ALA A 280 -3.12 -9.01 -11.16
CA ALA A 280 -2.06 -9.67 -10.42
C ALA A 280 -2.36 -9.76 -8.92
N LYS A 281 -1.92 -10.87 -8.30
CA LYS A 281 -2.05 -11.09 -6.86
C LYS A 281 -0.77 -11.61 -6.22
N ASN A 282 -0.76 -11.71 -4.90
CA ASN A 282 0.41 -12.12 -4.11
C ASN A 282 1.66 -11.29 -4.44
N THR A 283 1.45 -9.99 -4.64
CA THR A 283 2.50 -9.08 -5.08
C THR A 283 3.41 -8.66 -3.92
N ALA A 284 4.72 -8.70 -4.14
CA ALA A 284 5.71 -8.25 -3.18
C ALA A 284 6.93 -7.66 -3.88
N VAL A 285 7.55 -6.67 -3.23
CA VAL A 285 8.83 -6.09 -3.62
C VAL A 285 9.88 -6.45 -2.57
N LEU A 286 11.02 -6.97 -3.03
CA LEU A 286 12.19 -7.23 -2.20
C LEU A 286 13.31 -6.28 -2.60
N LEU A 287 13.76 -5.48 -1.64
CA LEU A 287 14.78 -4.45 -1.81
C LEU A 287 16.12 -4.94 -1.24
N SER A 288 17.19 -4.67 -1.96
CA SER A 288 18.56 -4.78 -1.45
C SER A 288 19.33 -3.51 -1.78
N PHE A 289 20.17 -3.06 -0.86
CA PHE A 289 20.92 -1.81 -0.98
C PHE A 289 22.42 -2.10 -1.13
N GLY A 290 23.14 -1.18 -1.77
CA GLY A 290 24.60 -1.25 -1.85
C GLY A 290 25.29 -0.91 -0.54
N ASP A 291 26.59 -1.15 -0.47
CA ASP A 291 27.39 -0.84 0.71
C ASP A 291 27.35 0.68 1.02
N GLY A 292 27.11 1.01 2.29
CA GLY A 292 26.95 2.39 2.75
C GLY A 292 25.62 3.05 2.35
N VAL A 293 24.66 2.30 1.79
CA VAL A 293 23.30 2.78 1.53
C VAL A 293 22.38 2.22 2.61
N ILE A 294 21.76 3.11 3.37
CA ILE A 294 20.93 2.77 4.53
C ILE A 294 19.51 3.26 4.26
N LEU A 295 18.55 2.33 4.36
CA LEU A 295 17.14 2.67 4.31
C LEU A 295 16.73 3.33 5.62
N GLU A 296 16.28 4.58 5.57
CA GLU A 296 15.72 5.30 6.71
C GLU A 296 14.22 5.11 6.82
N ASP A 297 13.49 5.14 5.68
CA ASP A 297 12.04 5.05 5.69
C ASP A 297 11.46 4.49 4.38
N VAL A 298 10.26 3.91 4.48
CA VAL A 298 9.40 3.46 3.36
C VAL A 298 8.05 4.14 3.50
N TYR A 299 7.77 5.09 2.63
CA TYR A 299 6.54 5.86 2.71
C TYR A 299 5.35 5.08 2.15
N GLY A 300 4.22 5.12 2.88
CA GLY A 300 2.92 4.63 2.42
C GLY A 300 2.71 3.12 2.53
N PHE A 301 3.75 2.34 2.83
CA PHE A 301 3.70 0.88 2.87
C PHE A 301 4.40 0.30 4.10
N ALA A 302 3.75 -0.68 4.73
CA ALA A 302 4.37 -1.50 5.74
C ALA A 302 5.47 -2.38 5.13
N HIS A 303 6.56 -2.58 5.86
CA HIS A 303 7.72 -3.33 5.40
C HIS A 303 8.31 -4.19 6.52
N GLN A 304 9.07 -5.22 6.14
CA GLN A 304 9.72 -6.15 7.07
C GLN A 304 11.15 -6.42 6.62
N ASN A 305 12.07 -6.48 7.60
CA ASN A 305 13.45 -6.89 7.34
C ASN A 305 13.53 -8.41 7.19
N VAL A 306 14.13 -8.88 6.10
CA VAL A 306 14.36 -10.29 5.77
C VAL A 306 15.85 -10.48 5.51
N GLY A 307 16.62 -10.78 6.56
CA GLY A 307 18.08 -10.76 6.50
C GLY A 307 18.59 -9.33 6.24
N SER A 308 19.40 -9.14 5.21
CA SER A 308 19.88 -7.82 4.75
C SER A 308 18.96 -7.12 3.75
N LYS A 309 17.80 -7.73 3.44
CA LYS A 309 16.84 -7.21 2.46
C LYS A 309 15.60 -6.68 3.15
N VAL A 310 14.84 -5.84 2.45
CA VAL A 310 13.57 -5.27 2.94
C VAL A 310 12.44 -5.75 2.04
N ALA A 311 11.44 -6.40 2.64
CA ALA A 311 10.27 -6.92 1.94
C ALA A 311 9.07 -6.00 2.15
N ILE A 312 8.43 -5.61 1.06
CA ILE A 312 7.21 -4.81 1.02
C ILE A 312 6.13 -5.66 0.36
N SER A 313 5.03 -5.90 1.08
CA SER A 313 3.92 -6.71 0.58
C SER A 313 2.83 -5.79 0.02
N LEU A 314 2.44 -5.96 -1.24
CA LEU A 314 1.53 -5.05 -1.95
C LEU A 314 0.15 -5.66 -2.19
N ALA A 315 -0.91 -4.85 -2.12
CA ALA A 315 -2.24 -5.30 -2.49
C ALA A 315 -2.29 -5.88 -3.92
N GLU A 316 -3.36 -6.61 -4.20
CA GLU A 316 -3.65 -7.07 -5.56
C GLU A 316 -3.72 -5.87 -6.51
N PHE A 317 -3.26 -6.05 -7.74
CA PHE A 317 -3.27 -5.01 -8.76
C PHE A 317 -4.45 -5.19 -9.68
N GLN A 318 -5.13 -4.08 -9.94
CA GLN A 318 -6.24 -3.98 -10.88
C GLN A 318 -5.74 -3.47 -12.24
N SER A 319 -6.49 -3.75 -13.29
CA SER A 319 -6.27 -3.20 -14.64
C SER A 319 -6.10 -1.68 -14.58
N GLY A 320 -4.97 -1.20 -15.08
CA GLY A 320 -4.62 0.23 -15.09
C GLY A 320 -4.19 0.83 -13.75
N GLU A 321 -4.21 0.06 -12.66
CA GLU A 321 -3.79 0.55 -11.34
C GLU A 321 -2.28 0.73 -11.29
N ASN A 322 -1.84 1.76 -10.57
CA ASN A 322 -0.42 2.00 -10.32
C ASN A 322 -0.19 2.13 -8.82
N LYS A 323 0.91 1.58 -8.33
CA LYS A 323 1.35 1.75 -6.94
C LYS A 323 2.77 2.29 -6.93
N ASN A 324 2.98 3.35 -6.14
CA ASN A 324 4.24 4.06 -6.11
C ASN A 324 4.80 4.05 -4.69
N ILE A 325 5.97 3.45 -4.52
CA ILE A 325 6.67 3.33 -3.24
C ILE A 325 7.79 4.34 -3.23
N LEU A 326 7.87 5.20 -2.21
CA LEU A 326 8.99 6.11 -2.03
C LEU A 326 9.86 5.65 -0.86
N LEU A 327 11.15 5.57 -1.11
CA LEU A 327 12.18 5.21 -0.13
C LEU A 327 12.97 6.44 0.25
N LYS A 328 13.21 6.60 1.56
CA LYS A 328 14.18 7.54 2.10
C LYS A 328 15.47 6.79 2.39
N LEU A 329 16.56 7.19 1.74
CA LEU A 329 17.86 6.58 1.86
C LEU A 329 18.86 7.58 2.43
N ARG A 330 19.77 7.08 3.27
CA ARG A 330 20.98 7.78 3.67
C ARG A 330 22.18 7.06 3.07
N VAL A 331 23.00 7.83 2.37
CA VAL A 331 24.18 7.33 1.67
C VAL A 331 25.41 7.86 2.39
N ASP A 332 26.15 6.97 3.05
CA ASP A 332 27.35 7.28 3.83
C ASP A 332 28.51 7.76 2.95
N PRO A 333 29.43 8.61 3.43
CA PRO A 333 30.58 9.06 2.64
C PRO A 333 31.49 7.88 2.27
N SER A 334 31.93 7.84 1.00
CA SER A 334 32.83 6.82 0.48
C SER A 334 33.64 7.37 -0.70
N LYS A 335 34.83 6.80 -0.92
CA LYS A 335 35.70 7.16 -2.04
C LYS A 335 35.06 6.82 -3.39
N GLY A 336 35.45 7.59 -4.39
CA GLY A 336 34.87 7.73 -5.74
C GLY A 336 34.54 6.42 -6.48
N GLY A 337 33.61 6.53 -7.44
CA GLY A 337 33.24 5.45 -8.34
C GLY A 337 31.73 5.30 -8.52
N VAL A 338 31.35 4.45 -9.48
CA VAL A 338 29.98 3.95 -9.62
C VAL A 338 29.72 2.98 -8.47
N PHE A 339 28.57 3.08 -7.82
CA PHE A 339 28.15 2.14 -6.79
C PHE A 339 26.66 1.80 -6.95
N PRO A 340 26.26 0.57 -6.58
CA PRO A 340 24.85 0.18 -6.59
C PRO A 340 24.11 0.97 -5.51
N LEU A 341 23.03 1.65 -5.89
CA LEU A 341 22.14 2.32 -4.93
C LEU A 341 21.15 1.31 -4.36
N MET A 342 20.37 0.66 -5.22
CA MET A 342 19.47 -0.41 -4.83
C MET A 342 19.17 -1.37 -5.98
N ASN A 343 18.73 -2.58 -5.63
CA ASN A 343 17.94 -3.44 -6.51
C ASN A 343 16.54 -3.60 -5.95
N ALA A 344 15.53 -3.53 -6.82
CA ALA A 344 14.15 -3.85 -6.50
C ALA A 344 13.71 -5.08 -7.28
N THR A 345 13.34 -6.14 -6.57
CA THR A 345 12.81 -7.38 -7.13
C THR A 345 11.31 -7.46 -6.90
N LEU A 346 10.52 -7.38 -7.97
CA LEU A 346 9.07 -7.56 -7.92
C LEU A 346 8.74 -9.03 -8.16
N SER A 347 7.87 -9.60 -7.32
CA SER A 347 7.28 -10.93 -7.49
C SER A 347 5.76 -10.80 -7.46
N TYR A 348 5.06 -11.46 -8.39
CA TYR A 348 3.59 -11.48 -8.43
C TYR A 348 3.08 -12.73 -9.15
N LYS A 349 1.82 -13.10 -8.88
CA LYS A 349 1.09 -14.12 -9.64
C LYS A 349 0.20 -13.44 -10.66
N ASP A 350 0.41 -13.75 -11.93
CA ASP A 350 -0.44 -13.28 -13.04
C ASP A 350 -1.78 -14.03 -13.02
N MET A 351 -2.89 -13.31 -13.08
CA MET A 351 -4.23 -13.90 -13.09
C MET A 351 -4.64 -14.48 -14.45
N GLN A 352 -4.01 -14.06 -15.56
CA GLN A 352 -4.29 -14.59 -16.89
C GLN A 352 -3.52 -15.88 -17.17
N GLN A 353 -2.23 -15.90 -16.83
CA GLN A 353 -1.34 -17.03 -17.15
C GLN A 353 -1.12 -17.97 -15.95
N SER A 354 -1.58 -17.59 -14.75
CA SER A 354 -1.43 -18.34 -13.49
C SER A 354 0.01 -18.62 -13.03
N ASP A 355 1.02 -18.07 -13.72
CA ASP A 355 2.44 -18.23 -13.39
C ASP A 355 2.93 -17.22 -12.36
N LEU A 356 3.90 -17.66 -11.55
CA LEU A 356 4.68 -16.77 -10.69
C LEU A 356 5.70 -16.03 -11.55
N ASN A 357 5.58 -14.71 -11.58
CA ASN A 357 6.44 -13.81 -12.34
C ASN A 357 7.43 -13.12 -11.40
N THR A 358 8.65 -12.89 -11.87
CA THR A 358 9.67 -12.13 -11.15
C THR A 358 10.38 -11.15 -12.09
N GLN A 359 10.55 -9.91 -11.64
CA GLN A 359 11.21 -8.84 -12.37
C GLN A 359 12.22 -8.15 -11.47
N ILE A 360 13.32 -7.65 -12.03
CA ILE A 360 14.37 -6.94 -11.28
C ILE A 360 14.72 -5.66 -12.03
N VAL A 361 14.80 -4.56 -11.29
CA VAL A 361 15.43 -3.30 -11.72
C VAL A 361 16.53 -2.91 -10.73
N ALA A 362 17.56 -2.25 -11.24
CA ALA A 362 18.73 -1.83 -10.48
C ALA A 362 19.01 -0.34 -10.72
N LEU A 363 19.34 0.38 -9.67
CA LEU A 363 19.77 1.78 -9.71
C LEU A 363 21.23 1.88 -9.29
N GLU A 364 21.98 2.75 -9.96
CA GLU A 364 23.38 3.04 -9.67
C GLU A 364 23.61 4.54 -9.59
N SER A 365 24.42 4.95 -8.64
CA SER A 365 24.82 6.35 -8.45
C SER A 365 26.33 6.47 -8.51
N VAL A 366 26.82 7.69 -8.65
CA VAL A 366 28.24 7.99 -8.81
C VAL A 366 28.71 8.91 -7.69
N ARG A 367 29.81 8.53 -7.04
CA ARG A 367 30.52 9.39 -6.10
C ARG A 367 31.42 10.39 -6.83
N THR A 368 31.39 11.64 -6.40
CA THR A 368 32.17 12.74 -6.96
C THR A 368 32.63 13.70 -5.86
N GLU A 369 33.77 14.35 -6.07
CA GLU A 369 34.22 15.49 -5.24
C GLU A 369 33.71 16.83 -5.83
N ASP A 370 33.19 16.80 -7.06
CA ASP A 370 32.67 17.97 -7.76
C ASP A 370 31.25 18.32 -7.28
N VAL A 371 31.16 19.42 -6.53
CA VAL A 371 29.93 19.98 -5.96
C VAL A 371 28.93 20.41 -7.02
N GLU A 372 29.38 20.92 -8.17
CA GLU A 372 28.47 21.35 -9.23
C GLU A 372 27.95 20.15 -10.01
N LEU A 373 28.78 19.13 -10.22
CA LEU A 373 28.33 17.86 -10.79
C LEU A 373 27.28 17.19 -9.90
N ALA A 374 27.47 17.19 -8.58
CA ALA A 374 26.51 16.67 -7.60
C ALA A 374 25.12 17.34 -7.69
N LYS A 375 25.06 18.63 -8.06
CA LYS A 375 23.81 19.37 -8.24
C LYS A 375 23.20 19.22 -9.63
N SER A 376 23.96 18.75 -10.62
CA SER A 376 23.57 18.77 -12.03
C SER A 376 22.56 17.69 -12.44
N LYS A 377 22.50 16.56 -11.72
CA LYS A 377 21.63 15.42 -12.02
C LYS A 377 20.66 15.12 -10.87
N VAL A 378 19.74 16.05 -10.67
CA VAL A 378 18.64 15.92 -9.71
C VAL A 378 17.35 15.58 -10.47
N ASN A 379 16.66 14.51 -10.07
CA ASN A 379 15.35 14.16 -10.60
C ASN A 379 14.27 14.96 -9.85
N VAL A 380 13.80 16.03 -10.48
CA VAL A 380 12.78 16.95 -9.92
C VAL A 380 11.43 16.27 -9.70
N GLU A 381 11.09 15.22 -10.47
CA GLU A 381 9.83 14.49 -10.29
C GLU A 381 9.84 13.67 -9.00
N VAL A 382 10.94 12.98 -8.71
CA VAL A 382 11.13 12.26 -7.44
C VAL A 382 11.07 13.24 -6.28
N ILE A 383 11.76 14.39 -6.38
CA ILE A 383 11.70 15.44 -5.34
C ILE A 383 10.27 15.98 -5.17
N GLY A 384 9.52 16.17 -6.26
CA GLY A 384 8.12 16.60 -6.20
C GLY A 384 7.23 15.59 -5.46
N ARG A 385 7.50 14.30 -5.59
CA ARG A 385 6.79 13.23 -4.85
C ARG A 385 7.14 13.25 -3.36
N VAL A 386 8.41 13.49 -3.00
CA VAL A 386 8.83 13.68 -1.60
C VAL A 386 7.99 14.80 -0.96
N GLN A 387 7.84 15.93 -1.65
CA GLN A 387 7.06 17.06 -1.13
C GLN A 387 5.58 16.68 -0.90
N GLN A 388 4.98 15.88 -1.78
CA GLN A 388 3.58 15.44 -1.59
C GLN A 388 3.41 14.55 -0.36
N ILE A 389 4.36 13.67 -0.10
CA ILE A 389 4.33 12.78 1.06
C ILE A 389 4.55 13.56 2.36
N GLU A 390 5.49 14.50 2.39
CA GLU A 390 5.68 15.39 3.55
C GLU A 390 4.44 16.23 3.85
N VAL A 391 3.72 16.66 2.81
CA VAL A 391 2.43 17.34 2.94
C VAL A 391 1.40 16.42 3.55
N ALA A 392 1.29 15.18 3.05
CA ALA A 392 0.35 14.20 3.56
C ALA A 392 0.61 13.90 5.06
N GLU A 393 1.88 13.80 5.46
CA GLU A 393 2.28 13.67 6.87
C GLU A 393 1.84 14.84 7.72
N SER A 394 2.19 16.05 7.27
CA SER A 394 1.83 17.27 7.99
C SER A 394 0.31 17.43 8.10
N LEU A 395 -0.44 17.02 7.07
CA LEU A 395 -1.89 17.02 7.10
C LEU A 395 -2.42 16.01 8.13
N LYS A 396 -1.87 14.80 8.20
CA LYS A 396 -2.26 13.79 9.20
C LYS A 396 -2.00 14.30 10.63
N ASP A 397 -0.82 14.86 10.86
CA ASP A 397 -0.42 15.37 12.17
C ASP A 397 -1.30 16.55 12.59
N ALA A 398 -1.56 17.48 11.66
CA ALA A 398 -2.47 18.59 11.89
C ALA A 398 -3.89 18.13 12.19
N MET A 399 -4.42 17.14 11.46
CA MET A 399 -5.77 16.61 11.71
C MET A 399 -5.84 15.85 13.04
N THR A 400 -4.74 15.23 13.48
CA THR A 400 -4.66 14.59 14.80
C THR A 400 -4.65 15.62 15.93
N ALA A 401 -3.91 16.72 15.77
CA ALA A 401 -3.95 17.84 16.70
C ALA A 401 -5.34 18.50 16.72
N TYR A 402 -5.96 18.68 15.54
CA TYR A 402 -7.30 19.22 15.40
C TYR A 402 -8.35 18.29 16.00
N GLU A 403 -8.26 16.98 15.87
CA GLU A 403 -9.18 16.06 16.55
C GLU A 403 -9.11 16.20 18.07
N ALA A 404 -7.90 16.39 18.60
CA ALA A 404 -7.65 16.49 20.03
C ALA A 404 -7.90 17.90 20.63
N GLY A 405 -8.57 18.80 19.90
CA GLY A 405 -8.87 20.16 20.39
C GLY A 405 -7.71 21.16 20.32
N ARG A 406 -6.57 20.79 19.73
CA ARG A 406 -5.35 21.60 19.69
C ARG A 406 -5.24 22.39 18.37
N ASP A 407 -6.16 23.33 18.19
CA ASP A 407 -6.35 24.05 16.92
C ASP A 407 -5.13 24.88 16.51
N GLU A 408 -4.46 25.54 17.45
CA GLU A 408 -3.27 26.35 17.13
C GLU A 408 -2.08 25.49 16.71
N GLU A 409 -1.90 24.32 17.34
CA GLU A 409 -0.89 23.34 16.92
C GLU A 409 -1.19 22.85 15.50
N ALA A 410 -2.45 22.50 15.20
CA ALA A 410 -2.87 22.09 13.86
C ALA A 410 -2.56 23.18 12.81
N LYS A 411 -2.89 24.45 13.10
CA LYS A 411 -2.59 25.58 12.22
C LYS A 411 -1.08 25.78 12.02
N GLU A 412 -0.29 25.63 13.08
CA GLU A 412 1.17 25.77 13.00
C GLU A 412 1.78 24.70 12.09
N VAL A 413 1.38 23.44 12.26
CA VAL A 413 1.82 22.32 11.42
C VAL A 413 1.50 22.59 9.94
N LEU A 414 0.26 23.00 9.63
CA LEU A 414 -0.17 23.31 8.27
C LEU A 414 0.61 24.48 7.65
N ARG A 415 0.79 25.58 8.40
CA ARG A 415 1.56 26.75 7.92
C ARG A 415 3.05 26.42 7.71
N LYS A 416 3.64 25.60 8.59
CA LYS A 416 5.03 25.13 8.43
C LYS A 416 5.16 24.28 7.18
N SER A 417 4.20 23.40 6.90
CA SER A 417 4.17 22.60 5.68
C SER A 417 4.03 23.49 4.44
N GLN A 418 3.14 24.49 4.46
CA GLN A 418 2.93 25.41 3.34
C GLN A 418 4.21 26.19 2.98
N ARG A 419 4.95 26.69 3.99
CA ARG A 419 6.24 27.36 3.77
C ARG A 419 7.28 26.43 3.14
N ARG A 420 7.34 25.16 3.58
CA ARG A 420 8.26 24.16 3.00
C ARG A 420 7.96 23.89 1.53
N VAL A 421 6.69 23.65 1.19
CA VAL A 421 6.25 23.41 -0.19
C VAL A 421 6.54 24.61 -1.09
N GLN A 422 6.32 25.84 -0.59
CA GLN A 422 6.63 27.05 -1.34
C GLN A 422 8.14 27.17 -1.60
N ALA A 423 8.96 27.01 -0.56
CA ALA A 423 10.42 27.07 -0.70
C ALA A 423 10.98 26.00 -1.65
N ALA A 424 10.42 24.78 -1.61
CA ALA A 424 10.78 23.72 -2.54
C ALA A 424 10.33 24.05 -3.97
N SER A 425 9.15 24.64 -4.15
CA SER A 425 8.63 25.07 -5.45
C SER A 425 9.50 26.17 -6.06
N ASP A 426 9.94 27.15 -5.27
CA ASP A 426 10.83 28.22 -5.72
C ASP A 426 12.22 27.66 -6.11
N LYS A 427 12.72 26.67 -5.36
CA LYS A 427 14.04 26.05 -5.59
C LYS A 427 14.07 25.14 -6.82
N TYR A 428 13.08 24.26 -6.97
CA TYR A 428 13.10 23.20 -7.98
C TYR A 428 12.20 23.48 -9.19
N GLN A 429 11.39 24.54 -9.15
CA GLN A 429 10.48 24.93 -10.22
C GLN A 429 9.66 23.74 -10.74
N PHE A 430 8.98 23.05 -9.82
CA PHE A 430 8.23 21.84 -10.13
C PHE A 430 7.25 22.07 -11.28
N LYS A 431 7.33 21.21 -12.30
CA LYS A 431 6.34 21.18 -13.39
C LYS A 431 5.11 20.33 -13.07
N SER A 432 5.16 19.54 -11.99
CA SER A 432 4.11 18.58 -11.66
C SER A 432 2.88 19.26 -11.04
N GLU A 433 1.70 19.02 -11.59
CA GLU A 433 0.42 19.44 -11.00
C GLU A 433 0.20 18.89 -9.59
N ALA A 434 0.81 17.75 -9.27
CA ALA A 434 0.60 17.05 -8.02
C ALA A 434 1.17 17.80 -6.78
N VAL A 435 2.27 18.56 -6.92
CA VAL A 435 2.74 19.46 -5.85
C VAL A 435 1.78 20.65 -5.67
N GLY A 436 1.23 21.18 -6.77
CA GLY A 436 0.21 22.23 -6.73
C GLY A 436 -1.07 21.76 -6.01
N ARG A 437 -1.54 20.54 -6.33
CA ARG A 437 -2.66 19.90 -5.64
C ARG A 437 -2.40 19.73 -4.15
N ALA A 438 -1.22 19.23 -3.77
CA ALA A 438 -0.83 19.10 -2.36
C ALA A 438 -0.82 20.46 -1.63
N GLY A 439 -0.35 21.52 -2.29
CA GLY A 439 -0.45 22.90 -1.78
C GLY A 439 -1.90 23.38 -1.60
N GLY A 440 -2.79 23.02 -2.54
CA GLY A 440 -4.23 23.25 -2.43
C GLY A 440 -4.85 22.55 -1.22
N GLU A 441 -4.50 21.29 -0.97
CA GLU A 441 -5.01 20.55 0.19
C GLU A 441 -4.59 21.16 1.53
N LEU A 442 -3.35 21.66 1.64
CA LEU A 442 -2.90 22.38 2.83
C LEU A 442 -3.74 23.63 3.07
N LYS A 443 -4.05 24.38 2.01
CA LYS A 443 -4.88 25.56 2.09
C LYS A 443 -6.29 25.21 2.53
N ASP A 444 -6.91 24.22 1.90
CA ASP A 444 -8.25 23.74 2.25
C ASP A 444 -8.33 23.26 3.70
N ALA A 445 -7.32 22.52 4.16
CA ALA A 445 -7.25 22.08 5.55
C ALA A 445 -7.08 23.25 6.52
N LEU A 446 -6.25 24.23 6.19
CA LEU A 446 -6.05 25.43 7.00
C LEU A 446 -7.34 26.26 7.08
N ASP A 447 -8.06 26.40 5.97
CA ASP A 447 -9.36 27.09 5.91
C ASP A 447 -10.41 26.36 6.75
N ALA A 448 -10.42 25.03 6.73
CA ALA A 448 -11.30 24.21 7.57
C ALA A 448 -10.98 24.36 9.08
N VAL A 449 -9.70 24.41 9.46
CA VAL A 449 -9.31 24.64 10.87
C VAL A 449 -9.58 26.09 11.30
N ASN A 450 -9.50 27.06 10.38
CA ASN A 450 -9.77 28.48 10.66
C ASN A 450 -11.27 28.80 10.77
N LYS A 451 -12.14 28.01 10.16
CA LYS A 451 -13.60 28.10 10.30
C LYS A 451 -14.05 27.02 11.30
N PRO A 452 -14.19 27.34 12.61
CA PRO A 452 -14.53 26.33 13.59
C PRO A 452 -15.82 25.61 13.17
N ALA A 453 -15.81 24.28 13.20
CA ALA A 453 -17.00 23.48 12.98
C ALA A 453 -18.11 23.92 13.93
N ALA A 454 -19.35 24.04 13.44
CA ALA A 454 -20.47 24.45 14.27
C ALA A 454 -20.86 23.35 15.28
N THR A 455 -20.48 22.11 14.99
CA THR A 455 -20.73 20.94 15.84
C THR A 455 -19.52 20.01 15.94
N PHE A 456 -19.51 19.15 16.97
CA PHE A 456 -18.52 18.08 17.12
C PHE A 456 -18.55 17.09 15.94
N GLU A 457 -19.75 16.76 15.43
CA GLU A 457 -19.92 15.85 14.29
C GLU A 457 -19.29 16.39 12.99
N GLU A 458 -19.44 17.69 12.73
CA GLU A 458 -18.81 18.34 11.56
C GLU A 458 -17.28 18.32 11.65
N ARG A 459 -16.74 18.48 12.87
CA ARG A 459 -15.31 18.39 13.14
C ARG A 459 -14.79 16.99 12.85
N GLU A 460 -15.43 15.95 13.39
CA GLU A 460 -15.04 14.56 13.14
C GLU A 460 -15.10 14.20 11.66
N ARG A 461 -16.17 14.59 10.95
CA ARG A 461 -16.28 14.36 9.50
C ARG A 461 -15.11 14.98 8.73
N THR A 462 -14.74 16.21 9.09
CA THR A 462 -13.62 16.93 8.46
C THR A 462 -12.29 16.20 8.71
N VAL A 463 -12.02 15.83 9.97
CA VAL A 463 -10.82 15.08 10.36
C VAL A 463 -10.73 13.77 9.59
N LYS A 464 -11.79 12.96 9.60
CA LYS A 464 -11.84 11.65 8.92
C LYS A 464 -11.64 11.78 7.42
N TYR A 465 -12.33 12.73 6.79
CA TYR A 465 -12.17 12.98 5.35
C TYR A 465 -10.73 13.37 5.01
N LYS A 466 -10.11 14.28 5.76
CA LYS A 466 -8.74 14.75 5.50
C LYS A 466 -7.67 13.70 5.86
N LYS A 467 -7.86 12.88 6.91
CA LYS A 467 -6.98 11.74 7.24
C LYS A 467 -7.02 10.67 6.15
N SER A 468 -8.22 10.32 5.66
CA SER A 468 -8.39 9.43 4.50
C SER A 468 -7.67 9.98 3.26
N LYS A 469 -7.83 11.28 2.97
CA LYS A 469 -7.16 11.95 1.84
C LYS A 469 -5.64 11.93 1.96
N SER A 470 -5.09 12.22 3.14
CA SER A 470 -3.66 12.11 3.43
C SER A 470 -3.14 10.69 3.16
N ARG A 471 -3.86 9.65 3.59
CA ARG A 471 -3.48 8.25 3.32
C ARG A 471 -3.42 7.95 1.83
N ASN A 472 -4.39 8.42 1.05
CA ASN A 472 -4.38 8.24 -0.41
C ASN A 472 -3.23 9.00 -1.08
N MET A 473 -2.92 10.21 -0.62
CA MET A 473 -1.76 10.98 -1.12
C MET A 473 -0.44 10.25 -0.87
N LYS A 474 -0.27 9.56 0.26
CA LYS A 474 0.93 8.76 0.54
C LYS A 474 1.09 7.53 -0.35
N ARG A 475 -0.03 6.95 -0.79
CA ARG A 475 -0.04 5.72 -1.60
C ARG A 475 0.11 5.98 -3.09
N SER A 476 -0.30 7.17 -3.54
CA SER A 476 -0.33 7.54 -4.95
C SER A 476 -0.87 6.39 -5.81
N ASP A 477 -2.02 5.82 -5.44
CA ASP A 477 -2.77 4.95 -6.34
C ASP A 477 -3.28 5.86 -7.47
N SER A 478 -2.58 5.90 -8.62
CA SER A 478 -3.06 6.67 -9.77
C SER A 478 -4.13 5.88 -10.50
N ILE A 479 -5.36 6.10 -10.06
CA ILE A 479 -6.49 6.36 -10.95
C ILE A 479 -6.94 7.77 -10.59
N ASP A 480 -7.42 8.52 -11.57
CA ASP A 480 -8.22 9.73 -11.40
C ASP A 480 -9.33 9.51 -10.35
N LEU A 481 -9.01 9.65 -9.07
CA LEU A 481 -9.95 9.62 -7.96
C LEU A 481 -10.23 11.07 -7.56
N TRP A 482 -11.04 11.71 -8.40
CA TRP A 482 -11.84 12.88 -8.06
C TRP A 482 -13.31 12.59 -8.36
#